data_AF-A0A2H9LX75-F1
#
_entry.id   AF-A0A2H9LX75-F1
#
_cell.length_a   1.000
_cell.length_b   1.000
_cell.length_c   1.000
_cell.angle_alpha   90.00
_cell.angle_beta   90.00
_cell.angle_gamma   90.00
#
_symmetry.space_group_name_H-M   'P 1'
#
loop_
_entity.id
_entity.type
_entity.pdbx_description
1 polymer ?
#
loop_
_entity_poly.entity_id
_entity_poly.type
_entity_poly.pdbx_seq_one_letter_code
_entity_poly.pdbx_strand_id
1 'polypeptide(L)' 'DLSEYNVLATHDGPVLIDVGQSFIDHPQAHDFLKKDVENTVGFFKSKYKLKINLEGAIKYALGKE' A
#
# COMPACT_ATOMS: atom_id res chain seq x y z
N ASP A 1 -1.00 4.91 6.58
CA ASP A 1 -2.34 5.27 6.10
C ASP A 1 -2.27 5.57 4.61
N LEU A 2 -1.88 4.55 3.85
CA LEU A 2 -1.74 4.62 2.42
C LEU A 2 -3.10 4.37 1.78
N SER A 3 -3.50 5.27 0.88
CA SER A 3 -4.74 5.20 0.11
C SER A 3 -4.57 5.95 -1.21
N GLU A 4 -5.56 5.86 -2.10
CA GLU A 4 -5.60 6.59 -3.36
C GLU A 4 -5.54 8.11 -3.22
N TYR A 5 -5.87 8.65 -2.05
CA TYR A 5 -5.83 10.09 -1.77
C TYR A 5 -4.41 10.58 -1.48
N ASN A 6 -3.53 9.67 -1.05
CA ASN A 6 -2.16 9.98 -0.60
C ASN A 6 -1.11 9.58 -1.66
N VAL A 7 -1.54 9.32 -2.90
CA VAL A 7 -0.68 8.97 -4.03
C VAL A 7 -0.95 9.93 -5.20
N LEU A 8 0.06 10.69 -5.58
CA LEU A 8 0.02 11.53 -6.79
C LEU A 8 0.51 10.72 -7.98
N ALA A 9 -0.34 10.58 -9.01
CA ALA A 9 0.05 9.98 -10.28
C ALA A 9 0.72 11.06 -11.16
N THR A 10 2.05 11.04 -11.23
CA THR A 10 2.82 11.96 -12.07
C THR A 10 3.30 11.26 -13.35
N HIS A 11 3.85 12.03 -14.28
CA HIS A 11 4.46 11.49 -15.51
C HIS A 11 5.72 10.65 -15.22
N ASP A 12 6.43 10.94 -14.13
CA ASP A 12 7.63 10.21 -13.70
C ASP A 12 7.31 8.99 -12.83
N GLY A 13 6.04 8.80 -12.47
CA GLY A 13 5.56 7.70 -11.65
C GLY A 13 4.74 8.14 -10.43
N PRO A 14 4.30 7.19 -9.61
CA PRO A 14 3.55 7.47 -8.39
C PRO A 14 4.45 8.11 -7.32
N VAL A 15 3.98 9.19 -6.71
CA VAL A 15 4.64 9.87 -5.59
C VAL A 15 3.76 9.74 -4.36
N LEU A 16 4.33 9.22 -3.27
CA LEU A 16 3.67 9.19 -1.96
C LEU A 16 3.76 10.56 -1.30
N ILE A 17 2.64 11.05 -0.78
CA ILE A 17 2.56 12.27 0.00
C ILE A 17 1.99 11.96 1.39
N ASP A 18 2.05 12.93 2.29
CA ASP A 18 1.55 12.79 3.67
C ASP A 18 2.20 11.64 4.46
N VAL A 19 3.53 11.50 4.30
CA VAL A 19 4.34 10.47 4.99
C VAL A 19 4.76 10.89 6.41
N GLY A 20 4.24 12.00 6.93
CA GLY A 20 4.64 12.52 8.25
C GLY A 20 4.28 11.61 9.42
N GLN A 21 3.35 10.65 9.22
CA GLN A 21 2.94 9.64 10.19
C GLN A 21 3.54 8.26 9.92
N SER A 22 4.62 8.16 9.13
CA SER A 22 5.31 6.91 8.88
C SER A 22 6.26 6.57 10.04
N PHE A 23 6.01 5.45 10.74
CA PHE A 23 6.84 4.97 11.85
C PHE A 23 7.28 3.53 11.58
N ILE A 24 8.59 3.29 11.67
CA ILE A 24 9.20 1.97 11.38
C ILE A 24 9.28 1.12 12.66
N ASP A 25 9.61 1.74 13.81
CA ASP A 25 9.81 1.07 15.10
C ASP A 25 8.54 1.02 15.96
N HIS A 26 7.39 0.71 15.33
CA HIS A 26 6.14 0.50 16.05
C HIS A 26 5.83 -1.00 16.17
N PRO A 27 5.40 -1.51 17.35
CA PRO A 27 5.04 -2.92 17.52
C PRO A 27 4.00 -3.45 16.51
N GLN A 28 3.20 -2.53 15.95
CA GLN A 28 2.15 -2.82 14.97
C GLN A 28 2.51 -2.44 13.52
N ALA A 29 3.78 -2.10 13.24
CA ALA A 29 4.20 -1.65 11.90
C ALA A 29 3.84 -2.66 10.80
N HIS A 30 3.95 -3.96 11.08
CA HIS A 30 3.55 -5.01 10.12
C HIS A 30 2.04 -5.03 9.85
N ASP A 31 1.21 -4.83 10.88
CA ASP A 31 -0.25 -4.79 10.71
C ASP A 31 -0.68 -3.54 9.94
N PHE A 32 -0.03 -2.41 10.20
CA PHE A 32 -0.24 -1.18 9.43
C PHE A 32 0.17 -1.34 7.97
N LEU A 33 1.33 -1.93 7.69
CA LEU A 33 1.77 -2.21 6.33
C LEU A 33 0.79 -3.15 5.61
N LYS A 34 0.31 -4.19 6.29
CA LYS A 34 -0.70 -5.10 5.72
C LYS A 34 -1.98 -4.36 5.35
N LYS A 35 -2.48 -3.50 6.24
CA LYS A 35 -3.68 -2.67 6.00
C LYS A 35 -3.49 -1.70 4.83
N ASP A 36 -2.32 -1.06 4.75
CA ASP A 36 -1.95 -0.15 3.66
C ASP A 36 -1.93 -0.90 2.30
N VAL A 37 -1.42 -2.13 2.26
CA VAL A 37 -1.47 -3.00 1.07
C VAL A 37 -2.90 -3.43 0.74
N GLU A 38 -3.70 -3.82 1.73
CA GLU A 38 -5.11 -4.19 1.55
C GLU A 38 -5.93 -3.06 0.93
N ASN A 39 -5.77 -1.83 1.44
CA ASN A 39 -6.43 -0.64 0.90
C ASN A 39 -6.04 -0.40 -0.56
N THR A 40 -4.73 -0.41 -0.84
CA THR A 40 -4.19 -0.19 -2.19
C THR A 40 -4.73 -1.23 -3.17
N VAL A 41 -4.62 -2.52 -2.82
CA VAL A 41 -5.12 -3.61 -3.66
C VAL A 41 -6.64 -3.53 -3.84
N GLY A 42 -7.38 -3.20 -2.77
CA GLY A 42 -8.82 -3.02 -2.78
C GLY A 42 -9.27 -1.94 -3.77
N PHE A 43 -8.60 -0.78 -3.75
CA PHE A 43 -8.83 0.30 -4.69
C PHE A 43 -8.65 -0.16 -6.14
N PHE A 44 -7.51 -0.79 -6.47
CA PHE A 44 -7.23 -1.22 -7.84
C PHE A 44 -8.15 -2.35 -8.33
N LYS A 45 -8.51 -3.29 -7.46
CA LYS A 45 -9.52 -4.32 -7.74
C LYS A 45 -10.90 -3.70 -8.00
N SER A 46 -11.32 -2.75 -7.17
CA SER A 46 -12.65 -2.17 -7.25
C SER A 46 -12.79 -1.25 -8.47
N LYS A 47 -11.86 -0.32 -8.64
CA LYS A 47 -11.91 0.74 -9.66
C LYS A 47 -11.51 0.26 -11.05
N TYR A 48 -10.49 -0.58 -11.14
CA TYR A 48 -9.90 -0.99 -12.42
C TYR A 48 -10.05 -2.48 -12.72
N LYS A 49 -10.73 -3.24 -11.85
CA LYS A 49 -10.98 -4.69 -12.00
C LYS A 49 -9.71 -5.52 -12.21
N LEU A 50 -8.58 -5.06 -11.68
CA LEU A 50 -7.32 -5.80 -11.75
C LEU A 50 -7.40 -7.08 -10.93
N LYS A 51 -6.86 -8.18 -11.46
CA LYS A 51 -6.74 -9.44 -10.74
C LYS A 51 -5.43 -9.48 -9.98
N ILE A 52 -5.46 -9.07 -8.72
CA ILE A 52 -4.28 -9.00 -7.85
C ILE A 52 -4.38 -10.07 -6.75
N ASN A 53 -3.31 -10.85 -6.54
CA ASN A 53 -3.21 -11.73 -5.38
C ASN A 53 -2.82 -10.91 -4.14
N LEU A 54 -3.77 -10.75 -3.21
CA LEU A 54 -3.55 -9.95 -2.00
C LEU A 54 -2.49 -10.57 -1.09
N GLU A 55 -2.52 -11.89 -0.89
CA GLU A 55 -1.56 -12.57 -0.03
C GLU A 55 -0.14 -12.46 -0.59
N GLY A 56 0.00 -12.61 -1.92
CA GLY A 56 1.28 -12.41 -2.61
C GLY A 56 1.79 -10.97 -2.48
N ALA A 57 0.92 -9.97 -2.61
CA ALA A 57 1.28 -8.56 -2.44
C ALA A 57 1.75 -8.25 -1.01
N ILE A 58 1.08 -8.80 0.02
CA ILE A 58 1.48 -8.64 1.42
C ILE A 58 2.84 -9.29 1.68
N LYS A 59 3.07 -10.51 1.18
CA LYS A 59 4.36 -11.21 1.30
C LYS A 59 5.50 -10.42 0.67
N TYR A 60 5.29 -9.95 -0.56
CA TYR A 60 6.22 -9.07 -1.27
C TYR A 60 6.55 -7.81 -0.48
N ALA A 61 5.54 -7.10 0.04
CA ALA A 61 5.74 -5.87 0.82
C ALA A 61 6.51 -6.12 2.13
N LEU A 62 6.33 -7.28 2.75
CA LEU A 62 7.05 -7.69 3.96
C LEU A 62 8.47 -8.23 3.67
N GLY A 63 8.90 -8.28 2.41
CA GLY A 63 10.19 -8.84 2.03
C GLY A 63 10.30 -10.35 2.26
N LYS A 64 9.17 -11.05 2.31
CA LYS A 64 9.12 -12.51 2.44
C LYS A 64 8.79 -13.08 1.07
N GLU A 65 9.78 -13.68 0.41
CA GLU A 65 9.57 -14.43 -0.84
C GLU A 65 8.74 -15.70 -0.60
#